data_AF-A0A3D0VK79-F1
#
_entry.id   AF-A0A3D0VK79-F1
#
_cell.length_a   1.000
_cell.length_b   1.000
_cell.length_c   1.000
_cell.angle_alpha   90.00
_cell.angle_beta   90.00
_cell.angle_gamma   90.00
#
_symmetry.space_group_name_H-M   'P 1'
#
loop_
_entity.id
_entity.type
_entity.pdbx_description
1 polymer ?
#
loop_
_entity_poly.entity_id
_entity_poly.type
_entity_poly.pdbx_seq_one_letter_code
_entity_poly.pdbx_strand_id
1 'polypeptide(L)'
;MKSKEFIIGTLAIVAAIFALLLFSERNQNKKLREENRDLGEDKFKLLKESINQNKGLTPEVKNQIENLISHFKSTHPKVSSELKDVLDQIQNGKDIKAIRDLAKIIENLLKEKYQTEPRFAKLKRITLKPLIEHAKEMCLFNDKLYNAACILHQFRNEESHELAVQDSENIKMAALLGGIEIIVIIKAA
;
A
#
# COMPACT_ATOMS: atom_id res chain seq x y z
N MET A 1 -6.33 46.24 -58.24
CA MET A 1 -7.09 45.02 -57.91
C MET A 1 -6.20 43.77 -57.71
N LYS A 2 -5.19 43.51 -58.55
CA LYS A 2 -4.41 42.25 -58.52
C LYS A 2 -3.66 41.92 -57.21
N SER A 3 -3.20 42.90 -56.42
CA SER A 3 -2.41 42.59 -55.21
C SER A 3 -3.26 42.06 -54.04
N LYS A 4 -4.53 42.49 -53.92
CA LYS A 4 -5.43 42.01 -52.86
C LYS A 4 -5.82 40.54 -53.08
N GLU A 5 -6.08 40.16 -54.33
CA GLU A 5 -6.39 38.78 -54.72
C GLU A 5 -5.19 37.84 -54.47
N PHE A 6 -3.97 38.32 -54.72
CA PHE A 6 -2.75 37.55 -54.45
C PHE A 6 -2.52 37.32 -52.95
N ILE A 7 -2.78 38.34 -52.12
CA ILE A 7 -2.69 38.26 -50.65
C ILE A 7 -3.75 37.31 -50.08
N ILE A 8 -4.99 37.37 -50.60
CA ILE A 8 -6.07 36.47 -50.19
C ILE A 8 -5.75 35.01 -50.57
N GLY A 9 -5.20 34.78 -51.77
CA GLY A 9 -4.79 33.45 -52.20
C GLY A 9 -3.67 32.85 -51.33
N THR A 10 -2.67 33.65 -50.96
CA THR A 10 -1.58 33.19 -50.06
C THR A 10 -2.09 32.91 -48.65
N LEU A 11 -2.96 33.76 -48.10
CA LEU A 11 -3.62 33.52 -46.80
C LEU A 11 -4.45 32.24 -46.79
N ALA A 12 -5.18 31.95 -47.86
CA ALA A 12 -5.97 30.72 -47.97
C ALA A 12 -5.10 29.45 -47.96
N ILE A 13 -3.94 29.49 -48.65
CA ILE A 13 -2.99 28.37 -48.66
C ILE A 13 -2.38 28.15 -47.28
N VAL A 14 -1.96 29.23 -46.59
CA VAL A 14 -1.42 29.14 -45.24
C VAL A 14 -2.46 28.58 -44.26
N ALA A 15 -3.71 29.04 -44.34
CA ALA A 15 -4.80 28.54 -43.51
C ALA A 15 -5.09 27.04 -43.78
N ALA A 16 -5.04 26.60 -45.04
CA ALA A 16 -5.23 25.20 -45.41
C ALA A 16 -4.10 24.30 -44.85
N ILE A 17 -2.84 24.75 -44.93
CA ILE A 17 -1.69 24.04 -44.34
C ILE A 17 -1.84 23.95 -42.81
N PHE A 18 -2.21 25.05 -42.15
CA PHE A 18 -2.42 25.07 -40.71
C PHE A 18 -3.55 24.12 -40.27
N ALA A 19 -4.65 24.10 -41.02
CA ALA A 19 -5.77 23.20 -40.76
C ALA A 19 -5.36 21.72 -40.92
N LEU A 20 -4.56 21.39 -41.93
CA LEU A 20 -4.03 20.04 -42.12
C LEU A 20 -3.07 19.62 -40.99
N LEU A 21 -2.19 20.52 -40.55
CA LEU A 21 -1.28 20.27 -39.42
C LEU A 21 -2.05 20.02 -38.13
N LEU A 22 -3.04 20.86 -37.80
CA LEU A 22 -3.88 20.70 -36.61
C LEU A 22 -4.70 19.41 -36.65
N PHE A 23 -5.18 19.00 -37.83
CA PHE A 23 -5.94 17.76 -37.97
C PHE A 23 -5.03 16.54 -37.78
N SER A 24 -3.82 16.56 -38.35
CA SER A 24 -2.80 15.52 -38.17
C SER A 24 -2.39 15.37 -36.70
N GLU A 25 -2.10 16.48 -36.04
CA GLU A 25 -1.66 16.52 -34.63
C GLU A 25 -2.76 16.01 -33.69
N ARG A 26 -4.03 16.37 -33.94
CA ARG A 26 -5.17 15.82 -33.19
C ARG A 26 -5.30 14.32 -33.35
N ASN A 27 -5.06 13.80 -34.55
CA ASN A 27 -5.20 12.37 -34.83
C ASN A 27 -4.05 11.57 -34.19
N GLN A 28 -2.82 12.10 -34.23
CA GLN A 28 -1.68 11.51 -33.52
C GLN A 28 -1.87 11.52 -32.00
N ASN A 29 -2.35 12.63 -31.43
CA ASN A 29 -2.62 12.71 -30.00
C ASN A 29 -3.73 11.75 -29.54
N LYS A 30 -4.76 11.51 -30.36
CA LYS A 30 -5.76 10.48 -30.07
C LYS A 30 -5.15 9.08 -30.04
N LYS A 31 -4.36 8.71 -31.06
CA LYS A 31 -3.66 7.43 -31.10
C LYS A 31 -2.72 7.23 -29.91
N LEU A 32 -1.94 8.25 -29.57
CA LEU A 32 -1.04 8.21 -28.40
C LEU A 32 -1.80 8.04 -27.08
N ARG A 33 -3.00 8.61 -26.95
CA ARG A 33 -3.85 8.42 -25.76
C ARG A 33 -4.44 7.03 -25.70
N GLU A 34 -4.86 6.48 -26.83
CA GLU A 34 -5.36 5.10 -26.94
C GLU A 34 -4.23 4.11 -26.62
N GLU A 35 -3.05 4.25 -27.24
CA GLU A 35 -1.87 3.43 -26.94
C GLU A 35 -1.46 3.52 -25.47
N ASN A 36 -1.45 4.72 -24.86
CA ASN A 36 -1.15 4.85 -23.43
C ASN A 36 -2.20 4.18 -22.53
N ARG A 37 -3.49 4.22 -22.92
CA ARG A 37 -4.57 3.55 -22.19
C ARG A 37 -4.41 2.04 -22.30
N ASP A 38 -4.20 1.53 -23.51
CA ASP A 38 -4.03 0.10 -23.78
C ASP A 38 -2.77 -0.44 -23.09
N LEU A 39 -1.65 0.29 -23.12
CA LEU A 39 -0.45 -0.02 -22.34
C LEU A 39 -0.71 -0.03 -20.83
N GLY A 40 -1.57 0.87 -20.33
CA GLY A 40 -2.00 0.90 -18.94
C GLY A 40 -2.84 -0.33 -18.58
N GLU A 41 -3.78 -0.72 -19.43
CA GLU A 41 -4.61 -1.91 -19.28
C GLU A 41 -3.80 -3.20 -19.36
N ASP A 42 -2.84 -3.29 -20.29
CA ASP A 42 -1.93 -4.43 -20.43
C ASP A 42 -1.00 -4.57 -19.22
N LYS A 43 -0.43 -3.47 -18.72
CA LYS A 43 0.36 -3.48 -17.48
C LYS A 43 -0.48 -3.91 -16.29
N PHE A 44 -1.71 -3.43 -16.19
CA PHE A 44 -2.64 -3.81 -15.13
C PHE A 44 -3.03 -5.28 -15.23
N LYS A 45 -3.25 -5.79 -16.44
CA LYS A 45 -3.51 -7.21 -16.72
C LYS A 45 -2.33 -8.09 -16.35
N LEU A 46 -1.10 -7.72 -16.71
CA LEU A 46 0.11 -8.44 -16.34
C LEU A 46 0.32 -8.44 -14.82
N LEU A 47 0.05 -7.32 -14.14
CA LEU A 47 0.06 -7.24 -12.69
C LEU A 47 -0.98 -8.18 -12.09
N LYS A 48 -2.21 -8.15 -12.61
CA LYS A 48 -3.31 -9.00 -12.17
C LYS A 48 -3.03 -10.49 -12.43
N GLU A 49 -2.41 -10.84 -13.54
CA GLU A 49 -1.99 -12.21 -13.87
C GLU A 49 -0.83 -12.66 -12.97
N SER A 50 0.17 -11.81 -12.72
CA SER A 50 1.26 -12.09 -11.79
C SER A 50 0.78 -12.27 -10.34
N ILE A 51 -0.27 -11.54 -9.95
CA ILE A 51 -0.94 -11.70 -8.65
C ILE A 51 -1.82 -12.96 -8.64
N ASN A 52 -2.59 -13.24 -9.71
CA ASN A 52 -3.50 -14.38 -9.77
C ASN A 52 -2.80 -15.74 -9.94
N GLN A 53 -1.60 -15.76 -10.55
CA GLN A 53 -0.78 -16.97 -10.65
C GLN A 53 -0.15 -17.35 -9.31
N ASN A 54 -0.02 -16.39 -8.39
CA ASN A 54 0.40 -16.62 -7.01
C ASN A 54 -0.79 -16.42 -6.07
N LYS A 55 -1.67 -17.42 -5.97
CA LYS A 55 -2.73 -17.46 -4.94
C LYS A 55 -2.20 -17.55 -3.49
N GLY A 56 -0.92 -17.29 -3.27
CA GLY A 56 -0.26 -17.29 -1.98
C GLY A 56 0.76 -16.15 -1.90
N LEU A 57 1.37 -15.99 -0.73
CA LEU A 57 2.45 -15.02 -0.53
C LEU A 57 3.53 -15.17 -1.60
N THR A 58 4.02 -14.05 -2.11
CA THR A 58 5.25 -14.07 -2.91
C THR A 58 6.39 -14.65 -2.06
N PRO A 59 7.35 -15.36 -2.68
CA PRO A 59 8.49 -15.94 -1.96
C PRO A 59 9.22 -14.91 -1.07
N GLU A 60 9.40 -13.69 -1.56
CA GLU A 60 9.93 -12.56 -0.79
C GLU A 60 9.18 -12.30 0.52
N VAL A 61 7.85 -12.18 0.50
CA VAL A 61 7.08 -11.85 1.71
C VAL A 61 7.13 -13.01 2.71
N LYS A 62 7.06 -14.25 2.21
CA LYS A 62 7.25 -15.44 3.04
C LYS A 62 8.62 -15.43 3.72
N ASN A 63 9.69 -15.17 2.97
CA ASN A 63 11.06 -15.08 3.50
C ASN A 63 11.19 -13.97 4.56
N GLN A 64 10.54 -12.81 4.36
CA GLN A 64 10.54 -11.74 5.36
C GLN A 64 9.91 -12.19 6.69
N ILE A 65 8.76 -12.87 6.65
CA ILE A 65 8.11 -13.39 7.86
C ILE A 65 8.96 -14.47 8.52
N GLU A 66 9.54 -15.40 7.75
CA GLU A 66 10.43 -16.45 8.26
C GLU A 66 11.68 -15.86 8.94
N ASN A 67 12.25 -14.78 8.36
CA ASN A 67 13.36 -14.05 8.96
C ASN A 67 12.98 -13.38 10.29
N LEU A 68 11.78 -12.80 10.39
CA LEU A 68 11.26 -12.25 11.64
C LEU A 68 11.03 -13.36 12.69
N ILE A 69 10.44 -14.49 12.30
CA ILE A 69 10.24 -15.66 13.17
C ILE A 69 11.57 -16.14 13.75
N SER A 70 12.57 -16.30 12.90
CA SER A 70 13.91 -16.75 13.29
C SER A 70 14.56 -15.76 14.26
N HIS A 71 14.48 -14.46 13.96
CA HIS A 71 15.04 -13.41 14.81
C HIS A 71 14.42 -13.37 16.21
N PHE A 72 13.09 -13.43 16.31
CA PHE A 72 12.40 -13.36 17.59
C PHE A 72 12.41 -14.69 18.36
N LYS A 73 12.85 -15.79 17.75
CA LYS A 73 12.81 -17.14 18.36
C LYS A 73 13.48 -17.20 19.74
N SER A 74 14.61 -16.51 19.90
CA SER A 74 15.39 -16.53 21.13
C SER A 74 15.11 -15.35 22.05
N THR A 75 14.79 -14.18 21.49
CA THR A 75 14.63 -12.93 22.25
C THR A 75 13.19 -12.70 22.69
N HIS A 76 12.21 -13.00 21.83
CA HIS A 76 10.78 -12.85 22.11
C HIS A 76 10.00 -14.07 21.59
N PRO A 77 10.10 -15.24 22.25
CA PRO A 77 9.53 -16.50 21.76
C PRO A 77 8.01 -16.44 21.50
N LYS A 78 7.30 -15.61 22.27
CA LYS A 78 5.87 -15.37 22.07
C LYS A 78 5.59 -14.66 20.75
N VAL A 79 6.34 -13.61 20.41
CA VAL A 79 6.24 -12.90 19.13
C VAL A 79 6.60 -13.84 17.97
N SER A 80 7.64 -14.67 18.14
CA SER A 80 8.00 -15.71 17.17
C SER A 80 6.84 -16.71 16.93
N SER A 81 6.15 -17.13 17.99
CA SER A 81 4.97 -18.01 17.87
C SER A 81 3.81 -17.31 17.16
N GLU A 82 3.46 -16.08 17.56
CA GLU A 82 2.37 -15.32 16.94
C GLU A 82 2.66 -15.05 15.45
N LEU A 83 3.92 -14.80 15.07
CA LEU A 83 4.32 -14.66 13.66
C LEU A 83 4.20 -15.96 12.85
N LYS A 84 4.43 -17.14 13.47
CA LYS A 84 4.16 -18.43 12.81
C LYS A 84 2.67 -18.61 12.53
N ASP A 85 1.83 -18.23 13.49
CA ASP A 85 0.38 -18.27 13.33
C ASP A 85 -0.08 -17.32 12.22
N VAL A 86 0.52 -16.13 12.12
CA VAL A 86 0.28 -15.20 11.00
C VAL A 86 0.66 -15.85 9.66
N LEU A 87 1.85 -16.48 9.57
CA LEU A 87 2.28 -17.13 8.33
C LEU A 87 1.32 -18.24 7.90
N ASP A 88 0.90 -19.10 8.83
CA ASP A 88 -0.07 -20.17 8.58
C ASP A 88 -1.42 -19.60 8.14
N GLN A 89 -1.88 -18.53 8.77
CA GLN A 89 -3.15 -17.89 8.40
C GLN A 89 -3.12 -17.35 6.97
N ILE A 90 -2.05 -16.69 6.55
CA ILE A 90 -1.94 -16.19 5.18
C ILE A 90 -1.87 -17.36 4.18
N GLN A 91 -1.11 -18.42 4.49
CA GLN A 91 -1.04 -19.61 3.64
C GLN A 91 -2.40 -20.31 3.48
N ASN A 92 -3.26 -20.22 4.49
CA ASN A 92 -4.60 -20.78 4.50
C ASN A 92 -5.68 -19.79 4.00
N GLY A 93 -5.31 -18.63 3.44
CA GLY A 93 -6.25 -17.62 2.92
C GLY A 93 -7.09 -16.93 4.00
N LYS A 94 -6.61 -16.88 5.24
CA LYS A 94 -7.27 -16.24 6.40
C LYS A 94 -6.71 -14.83 6.63
N ASP A 95 -6.66 -14.01 5.59
CA ASP A 95 -5.92 -12.74 5.58
C ASP A 95 -6.39 -11.76 6.65
N ILE A 96 -7.72 -11.64 6.86
CA ILE A 96 -8.27 -10.74 7.89
C ILE A 96 -7.82 -11.17 9.29
N LYS A 97 -7.70 -12.48 9.54
CA LYS A 97 -7.19 -12.99 10.81
C LYS A 97 -5.70 -12.66 10.95
N ALA A 98 -4.94 -12.86 9.88
CA ALA A 98 -3.50 -12.56 9.85
C ALA A 98 -3.21 -11.08 10.11
N ILE A 99 -3.98 -10.18 9.49
CA ILE A 99 -3.88 -8.72 9.67
C ILE A 99 -4.15 -8.34 11.13
N ARG A 100 -5.16 -8.94 11.77
CA ARG A 100 -5.47 -8.68 13.18
C ARG A 100 -4.38 -9.17 14.11
N ASP A 101 -3.85 -10.37 13.86
CA ASP A 101 -2.76 -10.92 14.66
C ASP A 101 -1.47 -10.08 14.47
N LEU A 102 -1.19 -9.56 13.27
CA LEU A 102 -0.15 -8.56 13.04
C LEU A 102 -0.37 -7.28 13.86
N ALA A 103 -1.58 -6.71 13.83
CA ALA A 103 -1.91 -5.51 14.60
C ALA A 103 -1.72 -5.72 16.12
N LYS A 104 -2.02 -6.93 16.61
CA LYS A 104 -1.80 -7.33 18.01
C LYS A 104 -0.30 -7.47 18.34
N ILE A 105 0.48 -8.10 17.46
CA ILE A 105 1.95 -8.20 17.63
C ILE A 105 2.56 -6.80 17.71
N ILE A 106 2.19 -5.91 16.78
CA ILE A 106 2.67 -4.52 16.75
C ILE A 106 2.28 -3.78 18.03
N GLU A 107 1.04 -3.93 18.50
CA GLU A 107 0.63 -3.32 19.78
C GLU A 107 1.54 -3.79 20.93
N ASN A 108 1.79 -5.11 21.02
CA ASN A 108 2.61 -5.65 22.10
C ASN A 108 4.06 -5.15 22.03
N LEU A 109 4.65 -5.11 20.83
CA LEU A 109 6.00 -4.60 20.61
C LEU A 109 6.12 -3.11 20.96
N LEU A 110 5.15 -2.29 20.54
CA LEU A 110 5.15 -0.86 20.89
C LEU A 110 4.90 -0.62 22.37
N LYS A 111 4.06 -1.44 23.02
CA LYS A 111 3.89 -1.40 24.49
C LYS A 111 5.20 -1.69 25.19
N GLU A 112 5.90 -2.75 24.78
CA GLU A 112 7.18 -3.12 25.36
C GLU A 112 8.22 -2.01 25.19
N LYS A 113 8.23 -1.35 24.02
CA LYS A 113 9.14 -0.22 23.73
C LYS A 113 8.83 1.02 24.57
N TYR A 114 7.56 1.37 24.75
CA TYR A 114 7.15 2.65 25.35
C TYR A 114 6.61 2.56 26.78
N GLN A 115 6.49 1.37 27.37
CA GLN A 115 5.92 1.18 28.72
C GLN A 115 6.63 1.98 29.83
N THR A 116 7.92 2.28 29.66
CA THR A 116 8.72 3.04 30.62
C THR A 116 8.59 4.56 30.44
N GLU A 117 7.99 5.02 29.34
CA GLU A 117 7.85 6.44 29.09
C GLU A 117 6.79 7.07 30.01
N PRO A 118 7.01 8.31 30.50
CA PRO A 118 6.09 8.98 31.42
C PRO A 118 4.64 9.04 30.92
N ARG A 119 4.44 9.16 29.60
CA ARG A 119 3.12 9.20 28.93
C ARG A 119 2.33 7.91 29.10
N PHE A 120 3.01 6.77 29.17
CA PHE A 120 2.41 5.44 29.17
C PHE A 120 2.53 4.70 30.51
N ALA A 121 3.55 5.03 31.32
CA ALA A 121 3.86 4.35 32.57
C ALA A 121 2.72 4.31 33.59
N LYS A 122 1.78 5.27 33.54
CA LYS A 122 0.63 5.37 34.46
C LYS A 122 -0.67 4.79 33.90
N LEU A 123 -0.67 4.34 32.64
CA LEU A 123 -1.88 3.86 31.98
C LEU A 123 -2.09 2.37 32.25
N LYS A 124 -3.21 2.02 32.91
CA LYS A 124 -3.59 0.62 33.17
C LYS A 124 -3.85 -0.18 31.88
N ARG A 125 -4.30 0.49 30.82
CA ARG A 125 -4.55 -0.09 29.50
C ARG A 125 -4.13 0.91 28.45
N ILE A 126 -3.22 0.49 27.57
CA ILE A 126 -2.80 1.25 26.40
C ILE A 126 -3.35 0.52 25.18
N THR A 127 -4.03 1.24 24.29
CA THR A 127 -4.54 0.72 23.03
C THR A 127 -3.56 1.07 21.90
N LEU A 128 -3.74 0.44 20.74
CA LEU A 128 -2.83 0.61 19.60
C LEU A 128 -2.78 2.04 19.08
N LYS A 129 -3.90 2.78 19.01
CA LYS A 129 -3.93 4.14 18.44
C LYS A 129 -2.95 5.10 19.15
N PRO A 130 -2.99 5.30 20.48
CA PRO A 130 -2.00 6.14 21.17
C PRO A 130 -0.54 5.76 20.92
N LEU A 131 -0.25 4.47 20.73
CA LEU A 131 1.10 3.98 20.44
C LEU A 131 1.54 4.33 19.02
N ILE A 132 0.62 4.28 18.05
CA ILE A 132 0.87 4.68 16.66
C ILE A 132 1.16 6.19 16.58
N GLU A 133 0.32 7.00 17.23
CA GLU A 133 0.52 8.46 17.27
C GLU A 133 1.88 8.80 17.87
N HIS A 134 2.24 8.16 18.98
CA HIS A 134 3.53 8.37 19.61
C HIS A 134 4.71 7.90 18.75
N ALA A 135 4.59 6.76 18.07
CA ALA A 135 5.61 6.31 17.12
C ALA A 135 5.79 7.28 15.95
N LYS A 136 4.73 7.99 15.54
CA LYS A 136 4.80 9.07 14.55
C LYS A 136 5.48 10.33 15.10
N GLU A 137 5.09 10.76 16.30
CA GLU A 137 5.70 11.91 17.00
C GLU A 137 7.22 11.70 17.19
N MET A 138 7.63 10.48 17.55
CA MET A 138 9.04 10.10 17.74
C MET A 138 9.79 9.81 16.43
N CYS A 139 9.17 10.06 15.27
CA CYS A 139 9.74 9.78 13.95
C CYS A 139 10.15 8.32 13.71
N LEU A 140 9.69 7.37 14.54
CA LEU A 140 9.85 5.95 14.26
C LEU A 140 9.05 5.56 13.01
N PHE A 141 7.87 6.15 12.85
CA PHE A 141 7.03 5.99 11.66
C PHE A 141 7.08 7.22 10.76
N ASN A 142 7.46 7.01 9.50
CA ASN A 142 7.20 7.98 8.43
C ASN A 142 5.70 7.95 8.05
N ASP A 143 5.25 8.83 7.14
CA ASP A 143 3.84 8.91 6.75
C ASP A 143 3.28 7.60 6.18
N LYS A 144 4.10 6.85 5.45
CA LYS A 144 3.68 5.57 4.84
C LYS A 144 3.42 4.52 5.92
N LEU A 145 4.33 4.39 6.88
CA LEU A 145 4.21 3.44 8.00
C LEU A 145 3.08 3.84 8.95
N TYR A 146 2.92 5.14 9.20
CA TYR A 146 1.81 5.65 9.99
C TYR A 146 0.46 5.29 9.34
N ASN A 147 0.29 5.53 8.05
CA ASN A 147 -0.94 5.18 7.33
C ASN A 147 -1.19 3.67 7.34
N ALA A 148 -0.16 2.85 7.15
CA ALA A 148 -0.27 1.40 7.27
C ALA A 148 -0.72 0.96 8.68
N ALA A 149 -0.16 1.57 9.72
CA ALA A 149 -0.55 1.31 11.10
C ALA A 149 -2.01 1.72 11.39
N CYS A 150 -2.48 2.83 10.80
CA CYS A 150 -3.88 3.24 10.89
C CYS A 150 -4.82 2.22 10.24
N ILE A 151 -4.47 1.68 9.08
CA ILE A 151 -5.24 0.63 8.40
C ILE A 151 -5.31 -0.63 9.30
N LEU A 152 -4.17 -1.07 9.85
CA LEU A 152 -4.12 -2.20 10.80
C LEU A 152 -5.02 -1.99 12.02
N HIS A 153 -5.06 -0.76 12.54
CA HIS A 153 -5.94 -0.38 13.63
C HIS A 153 -7.43 -0.44 13.26
N GLN A 154 -7.79 -0.11 12.01
CA GLN A 154 -9.17 -0.24 11.51
C GLN A 154 -9.61 -1.70 11.47
N PHE A 155 -8.82 -2.58 10.82
CA PHE A 155 -9.10 -4.03 10.76
C PHE A 155 -9.26 -4.67 12.14
N ARG A 156 -8.55 -4.17 13.15
CA ARG A 156 -8.68 -4.67 14.51
C ARG A 156 -9.97 -4.22 15.21
N ASN A 157 -10.49 -3.04 14.88
CA ASN A 157 -11.65 -2.46 15.56
C ASN A 157 -13.00 -2.84 14.92
N GLU A 158 -13.04 -3.08 13.61
CA GLU A 158 -14.26 -3.35 12.86
C GLU A 158 -15.02 -4.62 13.28
N GLU A 159 -14.37 -5.54 13.99
CA GLU A 159 -15.05 -6.71 14.56
C GLU A 159 -15.87 -6.39 15.83
N SER A 160 -15.65 -5.23 16.47
CA SER A 160 -16.35 -4.86 17.69
C SER A 160 -17.74 -4.25 17.43
N HIS A 161 -17.95 -3.65 16.25
CA HIS A 161 -19.20 -3.00 15.87
C HIS A 161 -19.44 -3.19 14.36
N GLU A 162 -20.37 -4.11 14.03
CA GLU A 162 -21.06 -4.28 12.74
C GLU A 162 -20.34 -4.92 11.53
N LEU A 163 -20.88 -6.07 11.13
CA LEU A 163 -21.19 -6.49 9.75
C LEU A 163 -20.23 -6.08 8.62
N ALA A 164 -19.30 -6.99 8.32
CA ALA A 164 -18.89 -7.33 6.95
C ALA A 164 -18.65 -6.16 5.98
N VAL A 165 -17.82 -5.19 6.35
CA VAL A 165 -17.14 -4.38 5.34
C VAL A 165 -16.19 -5.33 4.60
N GLN A 166 -16.53 -5.68 3.35
CA GLN A 166 -15.62 -6.42 2.48
C GLN A 166 -14.50 -5.48 2.05
N ASP A 167 -13.48 -5.32 2.89
CA ASP A 167 -12.28 -4.61 2.48
C ASP A 167 -11.72 -5.23 1.21
N SER A 168 -11.35 -4.36 0.27
CA SER A 168 -10.78 -4.80 -1.00
C SER A 168 -9.50 -5.59 -0.76
N GLU A 169 -9.21 -6.54 -1.65
CA GLU A 169 -8.00 -7.35 -1.58
C GLU A 169 -6.72 -6.50 -1.55
N ASN A 170 -6.74 -5.35 -2.21
CA ASN A 170 -5.63 -4.40 -2.21
C ASN A 170 -5.38 -3.79 -0.82
N ILE A 171 -6.45 -3.49 -0.06
CA ILE A 171 -6.34 -2.95 1.30
C ILE A 171 -5.79 -4.01 2.25
N LYS A 172 -6.25 -5.26 2.12
CA LYS A 172 -5.70 -6.39 2.90
C LYS A 172 -4.21 -6.59 2.62
N MET A 173 -3.82 -6.59 1.34
CA MET A 173 -2.42 -6.72 0.94
C MET A 173 -1.56 -5.57 1.48
N ALA A 174 -2.06 -4.33 1.38
CA ALA A 174 -1.38 -3.17 1.95
C ALA A 174 -1.22 -3.28 3.47
N ALA A 175 -2.24 -3.78 4.18
CA ALA A 175 -2.18 -3.99 5.63
C ALA A 175 -1.18 -5.10 6.02
N LEU A 176 -1.17 -6.22 5.29
CA LEU A 176 -0.21 -7.31 5.51
C LEU A 176 1.24 -6.84 5.31
N LEU A 177 1.53 -6.23 4.15
CA LEU A 177 2.88 -5.75 3.84
C LEU A 177 3.31 -4.64 4.80
N GLY A 178 2.41 -3.69 5.09
CA GLY A 178 2.67 -2.62 6.04
C GLY A 178 2.93 -3.14 7.45
N GLY A 179 2.19 -4.15 7.90
CA GLY A 179 2.38 -4.77 9.21
C GLY A 179 3.73 -5.47 9.34
N ILE A 180 4.15 -6.19 8.30
CA ILE A 180 5.47 -6.83 8.25
C ILE A 180 6.58 -5.76 8.32
N GLU A 181 6.48 -4.71 7.50
CA GLU A 181 7.46 -3.63 7.48
C GLU A 181 7.55 -2.90 8.84
N ILE A 182 6.41 -2.63 9.49
CA ILE A 182 6.39 -2.03 10.82
C ILE A 182 7.17 -2.89 11.83
N ILE A 183 6.99 -4.21 11.81
CA ILE A 183 7.71 -5.12 12.71
C ILE A 183 9.22 -5.11 12.41
N VAL A 184 9.62 -5.03 11.13
CA VAL A 184 11.03 -4.88 10.74
C VAL A 184 11.64 -3.59 11.29
N ILE A 185 10.91 -2.48 11.21
CA ILE A 185 11.36 -1.18 11.74
C ILE A 185 11.46 -1.19 13.26
N ILE A 186 10.45 -1.72 13.95
CA ILE A 186 10.48 -1.82 15.42
C ILE A 186 11.63 -2.71 15.88
N LYS A 187 11.92 -3.81 15.17
CA LYS A 187 13.09 -4.66 15.42
C LYS A 187 14.42 -3.89 15.32
N ALA A 188 14.52 -2.97 14.36
CA ALA A 188 15.77 -2.26 14.08
C ALA A 188 16.05 -1.10 15.05
N ALA A 189 15.04 -0.68 15.83
CA ALA A 189 15.05 0.51 16.68
C ALA A 189 15.06 0.16 18.17
#